data_AF-A0A8R2ABD5-F1
#
_entry.id   AF-A0A8R2ABD5-F1
#
_cell.length_a   1.000
_cell.length_b   1.000
_cell.length_c   1.000
_cell.angle_alpha   90.00
_cell.angle_beta   90.00
_cell.angle_gamma   90.00
#
_symmetry.space_group_name_H-M   'P 1'
#
loop_
_entity.id
_entity.type
_entity.pdbx_description
1 polymer ?
#
loop_
_entity_poly.entity_id
_entity_poly.type
_entity_poly.pdbx_seq_one_letter_code
_entity_poly.pdbx_strand_id
1 'polypeptide(L)'
;MKFMNQINCPSNSDYVVDEFEESPPMSTYLLVYMVSDFVYTEADSENDQVKYRIICKKDLANKTEFAINLGPKALKYHEDYFDGKFPLHKQDMANIPDFPTDSMENWGLATFRYVK
;
A
#
# COMPACT_ATOMS: atom_id res chain seq x y z
N MET A 1 -7.17 0.10 1.91
CA MET A 1 -7.87 -0.88 2.79
C MET A 1 -7.63 -2.30 2.30
N LYS A 2 -8.03 -3.31 3.08
CA LYS A 2 -7.91 -4.72 2.68
C LYS A 2 -8.81 -4.98 1.47
N PHE A 3 -8.28 -5.66 0.46
CA PHE A 3 -9.07 -6.16 -0.65
C PHE A 3 -9.97 -7.31 -0.17
N MET A 4 -11.26 -7.24 -0.47
CA MET A 4 -12.26 -8.17 0.03
C MET A 4 -12.64 -9.20 -1.03
N ASN A 5 -13.06 -8.73 -2.20
CA ASN A 5 -13.43 -9.58 -3.32
C ASN A 5 -13.32 -8.82 -4.65
N GLN A 6 -13.43 -9.56 -5.74
CA GLN A 6 -13.65 -9.01 -7.07
C GLN A 6 -14.86 -9.72 -7.68
N ILE A 7 -15.77 -8.94 -8.27
CA ILE A 7 -16.95 -9.45 -8.96
C ILE A 7 -16.99 -8.94 -10.40
N ASN A 8 -17.67 -9.67 -11.28
CA ASN A 8 -17.91 -9.20 -12.65
C ASN A 8 -18.86 -8.00 -12.62
N CYS A 9 -18.59 -6.97 -13.43
CA CYS A 9 -19.44 -5.80 -13.49
C CYS A 9 -20.79 -6.17 -14.16
N PRO A 10 -21.95 -5.97 -13.48
CA PRO A 10 -23.24 -6.40 -14.02
C PRO A 10 -23.64 -5.72 -15.33
N SER A 11 -23.15 -4.50 -15.57
CA SER A 11 -23.48 -3.70 -16.75
C SER A 11 -22.49 -3.86 -17.91
N ASN A 12 -21.32 -4.45 -17.68
CA ASN A 12 -20.30 -4.64 -18.72
C ASN A 12 -19.38 -5.83 -18.42
N SER A 13 -19.39 -6.86 -19.27
CA SER A 13 -18.61 -8.08 -19.11
C SER A 13 -17.09 -7.89 -19.19
N ASP A 14 -16.63 -6.77 -19.77
CA ASP A 14 -15.20 -6.49 -19.93
C ASP A 14 -14.59 -5.84 -18.67
N TYR A 15 -15.42 -5.53 -17.67
CA TYR A 15 -15.01 -4.86 -16.43
C TYR A 15 -15.26 -5.72 -15.20
N VAL A 16 -14.45 -5.47 -14.19
CA VAL A 16 -14.59 -6.03 -12.85
C VAL A 16 -14.80 -4.93 -11.83
N VAL A 17 -15.37 -5.28 -10.69
CA VAL A 17 -15.56 -4.41 -9.52
C VAL A 17 -14.76 -5.01 -8.38
N ASP A 18 -13.78 -4.27 -7.89
CA ASP A 18 -13.01 -4.60 -6.69
C ASP A 18 -13.66 -3.97 -5.48
N GLU A 19 -14.03 -4.80 -4.50
CA GLU A 19 -14.55 -4.32 -3.22
C GLU A 19 -13.42 -4.30 -2.18
N PHE A 20 -13.31 -3.18 -1.48
CA PHE A 20 -12.37 -2.98 -0.38
C PHE A 20 -13.12 -2.80 0.93
N GLU A 21 -12.47 -3.20 2.01
CA GLU A 21 -12.96 -2.97 3.37
C GLU A 21 -13.19 -1.48 3.63
N GLU A 22 -14.23 -1.16 4.42
CA GLU A 22 -14.52 0.20 4.84
C GLU A 22 -13.34 0.78 5.64
N SER A 23 -12.96 2.02 5.35
CA SER A 23 -11.90 2.70 6.08
C SER A 23 -12.35 3.10 7.48
N PRO A 24 -11.46 3.12 8.48
CA PRO A 24 -11.71 3.90 9.69
C PRO A 24 -12.01 5.38 9.35
N PRO A 25 -12.65 6.15 10.25
CA PRO A 25 -12.87 7.57 10.04
C PRO A 25 -11.56 8.29 9.70
N MET A 26 -11.49 8.89 8.51
CA MET A 26 -10.32 9.60 8.01
C MET A 26 -10.72 10.82 7.21
N SER A 27 -9.82 11.80 7.11
CA SER A 27 -10.06 12.99 6.28
C SER A 27 -10.08 12.63 4.80
N THR A 28 -10.89 13.34 4.02
CA THR A 28 -11.08 13.07 2.59
C THR A 28 -9.79 13.16 1.76
N TYR A 29 -8.80 13.96 2.17
CA TYR A 29 -7.52 14.08 1.47
C TYR A 29 -6.65 12.80 1.53
N LEU A 30 -6.95 11.87 2.45
CA LEU A 30 -6.25 10.59 2.56
C LEU A 30 -6.82 9.52 1.62
N LEU A 31 -7.98 9.77 1.01
CA LEU A 31 -8.60 8.83 0.06
C LEU A 31 -7.67 8.63 -1.15
N VAL A 32 -7.39 7.37 -1.47
CA VAL A 32 -6.58 6.98 -2.63
C VAL A 32 -7.01 5.61 -3.16
N TYR A 33 -6.88 5.43 -4.46
CA TYR A 33 -6.93 4.13 -5.13
C TYR A 33 -5.97 4.14 -6.32
N MET A 34 -5.51 2.96 -6.72
CA MET A 34 -4.55 2.80 -7.81
C MET A 34 -4.97 1.62 -8.69
N VAL A 35 -4.99 1.83 -10.00
CA VAL A 35 -5.19 0.79 -11.01
C VAL A 35 -3.93 0.76 -11.86
N SER A 36 -3.22 -0.37 -11.86
CA SER A 36 -1.95 -0.52 -12.58
C SER A 36 -1.64 -1.99 -12.83
N ASP A 37 -0.66 -2.23 -13.71
CA ASP A 37 -0.02 -3.52 -13.96
C ASP A 37 1.24 -3.73 -13.09
N PHE A 38 1.38 -2.96 -12.00
CA PHE A 38 2.55 -3.00 -11.13
C PHE A 38 2.61 -4.33 -10.37
N VAL A 39 3.83 -4.67 -9.96
CA VAL A 39 4.10 -5.84 -9.12
C VAL A 39 4.39 -5.38 -7.70
N TYR A 40 4.29 -6.31 -6.75
CA TYR A 40 4.64 -6.03 -5.36
C TYR A 40 5.62 -7.04 -4.79
N THR A 41 6.46 -6.56 -3.88
CA THR A 41 7.21 -7.39 -2.93
C THR A 41 6.50 -7.30 -1.59
N GLU A 42 6.22 -8.43 -0.94
CA GLU A 42 5.67 -8.51 0.40
C GLU A 42 6.79 -8.86 1.39
N ALA A 43 6.77 -8.28 2.59
CA ALA A 43 7.79 -8.52 3.60
C ALA A 43 7.58 -9.91 4.22
N ASP A 44 8.67 -10.64 4.43
CA ASP A 44 8.67 -11.81 5.29
C ASP A 44 8.46 -11.34 6.73
N SER A 45 7.22 -11.44 7.19
CA SER A 45 6.78 -10.83 8.44
C SER A 45 7.33 -11.55 9.67
N GLU A 46 7.94 -10.80 10.60
CA GLU A 46 8.01 -11.15 12.04
C GLU A 46 6.79 -10.60 12.82
N ASN A 47 5.92 -9.80 12.19
CA ASN A 47 4.79 -9.11 12.83
C ASN A 47 3.49 -9.45 12.08
N ASP A 48 2.85 -10.56 12.46
CA ASP A 48 1.69 -11.17 11.78
C ASP A 48 0.46 -10.24 11.62
N GLN A 49 0.48 -9.04 12.23
CA GLN A 49 -0.66 -8.13 12.27
C GLN A 49 -0.80 -7.25 11.02
N VAL A 50 0.30 -6.89 10.35
CA VAL A 50 0.27 -5.92 9.24
C VAL A 50 1.06 -6.44 8.04
N LYS A 51 0.38 -6.65 6.91
CA LYS A 51 1.04 -6.96 5.64
C LYS A 51 1.71 -5.71 5.08
N TYR A 52 3.03 -5.72 4.97
CA TYR A 52 3.79 -4.62 4.41
C TYR A 52 4.25 -4.93 2.99
N ARG A 53 3.98 -4.03 2.03
CA ARG A 53 4.29 -4.26 0.63
C ARG A 53 4.94 -3.05 -0.02
N ILE A 54 5.89 -3.30 -0.92
CA ILE A 54 6.41 -2.31 -1.85
C ILE A 54 5.84 -2.60 -3.23
N ILE A 55 5.11 -1.65 -3.82
CA ILE A 55 4.48 -1.75 -5.14
C ILE A 55 5.31 -0.91 -6.13
N CYS A 56 5.69 -1.47 -7.27
CA CYS A 56 6.47 -0.76 -8.29
C CYS A 56 6.31 -1.38 -9.68
N LYS A 57 6.84 -0.70 -10.70
CA LYS A 57 6.95 -1.28 -12.04
C LYS A 57 7.82 -2.54 -12.03
N LYS A 58 7.50 -3.50 -12.90
CA LYS A 58 8.15 -4.82 -12.96
C LYS A 58 9.68 -4.75 -13.13
N ASP A 59 10.19 -3.78 -13.87
CA ASP A 59 11.63 -3.54 -14.09
C ASP A 59 12.37 -3.02 -12.84
N LEU A 60 11.63 -2.50 -11.86
CA LEU A 60 12.14 -2.00 -10.58
C LEU A 60 12.00 -3.01 -9.43
N ALA A 61 11.40 -4.18 -9.66
CA ALA A 61 11.14 -5.16 -8.60
C ALA A 61 12.40 -5.57 -7.81
N ASN A 62 13.57 -5.64 -8.48
CA ASN A 62 14.85 -5.97 -7.84
C ASN A 62 15.45 -4.82 -7.00
N LYS A 63 14.80 -3.65 -6.95
CA LYS A 63 15.25 -2.47 -6.19
C LYS A 63 14.44 -2.25 -4.90
N THR A 64 13.53 -3.15 -4.54
CA THR A 64 12.65 -3.00 -3.37
C THR A 64 13.27 -3.49 -2.06
N GLU A 65 14.42 -4.18 -2.11
CA GLU A 65 15.04 -4.89 -0.98
C GLU A 65 15.30 -3.99 0.25
N PHE A 66 15.82 -2.78 0.03
CA PHE A 66 16.08 -1.86 1.14
C PHE A 66 14.77 -1.45 1.83
N ALA A 67 13.77 -1.05 1.05
CA ALA A 67 12.50 -0.55 1.56
C ALA A 67 11.69 -1.66 2.25
N ILE A 68 11.68 -2.87 1.70
CA ILE A 68 10.92 -3.99 2.28
C ILE A 68 11.52 -4.48 3.60
N ASN A 69 12.84 -4.36 3.78
CA ASN A 69 13.53 -4.74 5.02
C ASN A 69 13.45 -3.66 6.12
N LEU A 70 13.38 -2.38 5.72
CA LEU A 70 13.33 -1.25 6.66
C LEU A 70 11.89 -0.89 7.08
N GLY A 71 10.95 -0.90 6.14
CA GLY A 71 9.58 -0.43 6.33
C GLY A 71 8.85 -1.07 7.52
N PRO A 72 8.80 -2.41 7.62
CA PRO A 72 8.19 -3.10 8.77
C PRO A 72 8.84 -2.75 10.11
N LYS A 73 10.18 -2.59 10.13
CA LYS A 73 10.93 -2.21 11.35
C LYS A 73 10.60 -0.78 11.78
N ALA A 74 10.51 0.13 10.81
CA ALA A 74 10.09 1.51 11.07
C ALA A 74 8.65 1.56 11.59
N LEU A 75 7.73 0.80 11.00
CA LEU A 75 6.35 0.71 11.50
C LEU A 75 6.31 0.19 12.93
N LYS A 76 6.99 -0.93 13.20
CA LYS A 76 7.09 -1.54 14.53
C LYS A 76 7.67 -0.59 15.57
N TYR A 77 8.72 0.15 15.22
CA TYR A 77 9.30 1.17 16.08
C TYR A 77 8.26 2.23 16.49
N HIS A 78 7.45 2.73 15.55
CA HIS A 78 6.42 3.72 15.87
C HIS A 78 5.27 3.12 16.69
N GLU A 79 4.91 1.85 16.47
CA GLU A 79 3.93 1.17 17.33
C GLU A 79 4.40 1.14 18.78
N ASP A 80 5.67 0.78 18.99
CA ASP A 80 6.27 0.67 20.32
C ASP A 80 6.50 2.05 20.96
N TYR A 81 6.89 3.05 20.17
CA TYR A 81 7.16 4.40 20.64
C TYR A 81 5.90 5.14 21.08
N PHE A 82 4.80 4.99 20.34
CA PHE A 82 3.52 5.63 20.66
C PHE A 82 2.61 4.78 21.54
N ASP A 83 3.05 3.57 21.94
CA ASP A 83 2.24 2.58 22.67
C ASP A 83 0.88 2.34 21.99
N GLY A 84 0.90 2.18 20.66
CA GLY A 84 -0.29 2.15 19.83
C GLY A 84 -0.11 1.30 18.58
N LYS A 85 -0.99 0.31 18.39
CA LYS A 85 -0.95 -0.55 17.19
C LYS A 85 -1.36 0.19 15.94
N PHE A 86 -0.72 -0.15 14.82
CA PHE A 86 -1.16 0.33 13.53
C PHE A 86 -2.56 -0.25 13.24
N PRO A 87 -3.57 0.59 12.96
CA PRO A 87 -4.96 0.16 12.98
C PRO A 87 -5.40 -0.59 11.72
N LEU A 88 -4.56 -0.65 10.67
CA LEU A 88 -4.89 -1.32 9.42
C LEU A 88 -4.14 -2.65 9.29
N HIS A 89 -4.78 -3.63 8.65
CA HIS A 89 -4.18 -4.94 8.38
C HIS A 89 -3.07 -4.94 7.32
N LYS A 90 -2.85 -3.81 6.64
CA LYS A 90 -1.85 -3.68 5.59
C LYS A 90 -1.34 -2.26 5.45
N GLN A 91 -0.09 -2.14 5.01
CA GLN A 91 0.52 -0.89 4.55
C GLN A 91 1.23 -1.15 3.22
N ASP A 92 0.72 -0.53 2.15
CA ASP A 92 1.34 -0.57 0.83
C ASP A 92 2.15 0.72 0.61
N MET A 93 3.30 0.58 -0.03
CA MET A 93 4.20 1.67 -0.41
C MET A 93 4.37 1.65 -1.92
N ALA A 94 3.65 2.52 -2.63
CA ALA A 94 3.63 2.55 -4.09
C ALA A 94 4.64 3.56 -4.65
N ASN A 95 5.56 3.06 -5.45
CA ASN A 95 6.48 3.88 -6.23
C ASN A 95 5.80 4.33 -7.54
N ILE A 96 5.53 5.63 -7.68
CA ILE A 96 4.84 6.23 -8.84
C ILE A 96 5.82 7.18 -9.56
N PRO A 97 6.26 6.87 -10.80
CA PRO A 97 7.29 7.66 -11.48
C PRO A 97 6.94 9.14 -11.72
N ASP A 98 5.69 9.43 -12.08
CA ASP A 98 5.20 10.78 -12.41
C ASP A 98 4.28 11.34 -11.33
N PHE A 99 4.73 11.27 -10.06
CA PHE A 99 3.98 11.82 -8.94
C PHE A 99 4.32 13.32 -8.72
N PRO A 100 3.33 14.20 -8.47
CA PRO A 100 3.55 15.64 -8.38
C PRO A 100 4.28 16.07 -7.10
N THR A 101 4.27 15.25 -6.06
CA THR A 101 5.02 15.43 -4.82
C THR A 101 6.05 14.32 -4.65
N ASP A 102 7.00 14.51 -3.74
CA ASP A 102 8.01 13.46 -3.47
C ASP A 102 7.38 12.24 -2.78
N SER A 103 6.36 12.47 -1.94
CA SER A 103 5.57 11.43 -1.30
C SER A 103 4.19 11.92 -0.87
N MET A 104 3.32 11.00 -0.52
CA MET A 104 2.05 11.27 0.16
C MET A 104 1.65 10.09 1.07
N GLU A 105 1.19 10.40 2.28
CA GLU A 105 0.93 9.47 3.38
C GLU A 105 -0.49 8.86 3.38
N ASN A 106 -1.09 8.65 2.21
CA ASN A 106 -2.45 8.11 2.15
C ASN A 106 -2.58 6.79 2.93
N TRP A 107 -3.60 6.70 3.78
CA TRP A 107 -3.63 5.69 4.83
C TRP A 107 -3.77 4.26 4.28
N GLY A 108 -2.76 3.44 4.52
CA GLY A 108 -2.67 2.08 3.99
C GLY A 108 -2.15 1.99 2.55
N LEU A 109 -1.98 3.08 1.80
CA LEU A 109 -1.36 3.11 0.47
C LEU A 109 -0.56 4.40 0.31
N ALA A 110 0.61 4.46 0.94
CA ALA A 110 1.49 5.61 0.80
C ALA A 110 2.15 5.60 -0.58
N THR A 111 2.33 6.78 -1.17
CA THR A 111 2.89 6.94 -2.51
C THR A 111 4.21 7.70 -2.46
N PHE A 112 5.15 7.35 -3.33
CA PHE A 112 6.48 7.95 -3.39
C PHE A 112 6.90 8.12 -4.85
N ARG A 113 7.57 9.22 -5.13
CA ARG A 113 8.16 9.48 -6.44
C ARG A 113 9.46 8.72 -6.59
N TYR A 114 9.66 8.10 -7.76
CA TYR A 114 11.00 7.67 -8.18
C TYR A 114 11.74 8.85 -8.80
N VAL A 115 12.91 9.18 -8.26
CA VAL A 115 13.86 10.09 -8.91
C VAL A 115 14.90 9.23 -9.62
N LYS A 116 15.09 9.51 -10.91
CA LYS A 116 16.10 8.85 -11.76
C LYS A 116 17.51 9.09 -11.27
#